data_AF-A0A7S1HTM3-F1
#
_entry.id   AF-A0A7S1HTM3-F1
#
_cell.length_a   1.000
_cell.length_b   1.000
_cell.length_c   1.000
_cell.angle_alpha   90.00
_cell.angle_beta   90.00
_cell.angle_gamma   90.00
#
_symmetry.space_group_name_H-M   'P 1'
#
loop_
_entity.id
_entity.type
_entity.pdbx_description
1 polymer ?
#
loop_
_entity_poly.entity_id
_entity_poly.type
_entity_poly.pdbx_seq_one_letter_code
_entity_poly.pdbx_strand_id
1 'polypeptide(L)'
;ASLGKTGLVGGAVHAPIDAPGWYRGIYCRNGIERYIILAAPHIAISETGEVGVYVGKVGSRKSNAGKVSRSCSALSLMQEELQNGSLCVATNEMDMELTFLKQQLSETFKYGQMPTLDELTKAAQAVIQTQVEEILAEIAETDAAAQADGRQHQRRQEYVFISGVQIHGPEHAGFFWLKDMYMKRVDGDRESITLGQLQTVPVDDMLQQVYQADLAKVMFVVQQGDIK
;
A
#
# COMPACT_ATOMS: atom_id res chain seq x y z
N ALA A 1 7.73 -4.26 4.76
CA ALA A 1 6.96 -5.33 4.08
C ALA A 1 7.45 -6.70 4.55
N SER A 2 6.88 -7.25 5.63
CA SER A 2 7.37 -8.50 6.26
C SER A 2 7.32 -9.73 5.34
N LEU A 3 6.43 -9.72 4.35
CA LEU A 3 6.30 -10.77 3.33
C LEU A 3 7.50 -10.85 2.36
N GLY A 4 8.25 -9.76 2.21
CA GLY A 4 9.45 -9.67 1.36
C GLY A 4 9.24 -10.09 -0.10
N LYS A 5 10.35 -10.32 -0.80
CA LYS A 5 10.39 -10.81 -2.18
C LYS A 5 9.65 -12.13 -2.36
N THR A 6 9.84 -13.09 -1.45
CA THR A 6 9.21 -14.42 -1.53
C THR A 6 7.69 -14.32 -1.49
N GLY A 7 7.12 -13.50 -0.61
CA GLY A 7 5.68 -13.31 -0.53
C GLY A 7 5.12 -12.59 -1.75
N LEU A 8 5.81 -11.58 -2.27
CA LEU A 8 5.38 -10.88 -3.49
C LEU A 8 5.40 -11.81 -4.71
N VAL A 9 6.48 -12.56 -4.90
CA VAL A 9 6.58 -13.58 -5.96
C VAL A 9 5.54 -14.69 -5.78
N GLY A 10 5.34 -15.16 -4.55
CA GLY A 10 4.34 -16.19 -4.23
C GLY A 10 2.90 -15.75 -4.52
N GLY A 11 2.57 -14.47 -4.30
CA GLY A 11 1.29 -13.91 -4.74
C GLY A 11 1.20 -13.76 -6.25
N ALA A 12 2.30 -13.37 -6.90
CA ALA A 12 2.37 -13.09 -8.32
C ALA A 12 2.16 -14.33 -9.20
N VAL A 13 2.65 -15.51 -8.79
CA VAL A 13 2.50 -16.77 -9.55
C VAL A 13 1.05 -17.28 -9.66
N HIS A 14 0.13 -16.68 -8.90
CA HIS A 14 -1.30 -16.97 -8.99
C HIS A 14 -2.07 -15.95 -9.84
N ALA A 15 -1.40 -14.93 -10.37
CA ALA A 15 -2.05 -13.99 -11.27
C ALA A 15 -2.42 -14.69 -12.59
N PRO A 16 -3.60 -14.38 -13.16
CA PRO A 16 -3.95 -14.88 -14.48
C PRO A 16 -2.92 -14.37 -15.48
N ILE A 17 -2.16 -15.30 -16.07
CA ILE A 17 -1.24 -14.99 -17.15
C ILE A 17 -2.05 -14.76 -18.41
N ASP A 18 -1.64 -13.78 -19.19
CA ASP A 18 -2.20 -13.47 -20.51
C ASP A 18 -1.91 -14.56 -21.58
N ALA A 19 -2.04 -15.85 -21.26
CA ALA A 19 -1.93 -16.92 -22.26
C ALA A 19 -3.07 -16.79 -23.29
N PRO A 20 -2.79 -16.89 -24.61
CA PRO A 20 -3.86 -16.86 -25.61
C PRO A 20 -4.83 -18.02 -25.37
N GLY A 21 -6.02 -17.69 -24.87
CA GLY A 21 -7.02 -18.67 -24.47
C GLY A 21 -7.96 -18.14 -23.39
N TRP A 22 -8.96 -18.95 -23.06
CA TRP A 22 -9.90 -18.67 -21.98
C TRP A 22 -9.39 -19.30 -20.68
N TYR A 23 -9.04 -18.49 -19.70
CA TYR A 23 -8.77 -18.97 -18.33
C TYR A 23 -9.82 -18.38 -17.40
N ARG A 24 -10.65 -19.25 -16.79
CA ARG A 24 -11.72 -18.86 -15.84
C ARG A 24 -12.64 -17.71 -16.33
N GLY A 25 -12.92 -17.64 -17.64
CA GLY A 25 -13.85 -16.66 -18.21
C GLY A 25 -13.24 -15.30 -18.60
N ILE A 26 -11.91 -15.16 -18.55
CA ILE A 26 -11.18 -13.96 -18.99
C ILE A 26 -10.34 -14.33 -20.23
N TYR A 27 -10.40 -13.51 -21.28
CA TYR A 27 -9.59 -13.66 -22.49
C TYR A 27 -8.28 -12.88 -22.34
N CYS A 28 -7.18 -13.60 -22.52
CA CYS A 28 -5.83 -13.22 -22.13
C CYS A 28 -4.94 -13.05 -23.39
N ARG A 29 -4.20 -11.92 -23.56
CA ARG A 29 -3.36 -11.64 -24.75
C ARG A 29 -1.89 -11.34 -24.39
N ASN A 30 -0.95 -12.13 -24.92
CA ASN A 30 0.51 -11.88 -25.01
C ASN A 30 1.44 -12.34 -23.86
N GLY A 31 0.97 -13.14 -22.91
CA GLY A 31 1.80 -13.75 -21.86
C GLY A 31 2.41 -12.75 -20.88
N ILE A 32 1.78 -11.58 -20.72
CA ILE A 32 2.20 -10.52 -19.81
C ILE A 32 1.39 -10.62 -18.52
N GLU A 33 2.06 -10.64 -17.38
CA GLU A 33 1.45 -10.56 -16.07
C GLU A 33 1.20 -9.09 -15.72
N ARG A 34 0.00 -8.75 -15.21
CA ARG A 34 -0.34 -7.38 -14.83
C ARG A 34 -0.77 -7.26 -13.38
N TYR A 35 -0.20 -6.30 -12.67
CA TYR A 35 -0.40 -6.11 -11.24
C TYR A 35 -0.82 -4.68 -10.89
N ILE A 36 -1.64 -4.55 -9.85
CA ILE A 36 -1.83 -3.30 -9.13
C ILE A 36 -1.24 -3.50 -7.75
N ILE A 37 -0.25 -2.68 -7.41
CA ILE A 37 0.45 -2.72 -6.13
C ILE A 37 0.01 -1.50 -5.33
N LEU A 38 -0.77 -1.73 -4.28
CA LEU A 38 -1.19 -0.70 -3.34
C LEU A 38 -0.37 -0.81 -2.06
N ALA A 39 0.37 0.25 -1.71
CA ALA A 39 1.24 0.28 -0.54
C ALA A 39 1.00 1.54 0.28
N ALA A 40 0.31 1.41 1.41
CA ALA A 40 -0.06 2.53 2.27
C ALA A 40 -0.13 2.13 3.75
N PRO A 41 0.44 2.91 4.68
CA PRO A 41 0.01 2.88 6.07
C PRO A 41 -1.40 3.50 6.17
N HIS A 42 -1.97 3.43 7.37
CA HIS A 42 -3.27 4.04 7.64
C HIS A 42 -3.27 4.87 8.91
N ILE A 43 -4.17 5.85 8.96
CA ILE A 43 -4.40 6.72 10.11
C ILE A 43 -5.91 6.99 10.23
N ALA A 44 -6.39 7.34 11.42
CA ALA A 44 -7.75 7.84 11.58
C ALA A 44 -7.79 9.33 11.93
N ILE A 45 -8.87 9.99 11.56
CA ILE A 45 -9.18 11.36 11.97
C ILE A 45 -10.63 11.36 12.46
N SER A 46 -10.85 11.78 13.70
CA SER A 46 -12.19 11.83 14.30
C SER A 46 -13.05 12.97 13.72
N GLU A 47 -14.35 12.99 14.08
CA GLU A 47 -15.26 14.10 13.78
C GLU A 47 -14.75 15.45 14.33
N THR A 48 -14.01 15.43 15.44
CA THR A 48 -13.43 16.62 16.08
C THR A 48 -12.06 16.99 15.51
N GLY A 49 -11.57 16.26 14.50
CA GLY A 49 -10.25 16.49 13.90
C GLY A 49 -9.09 15.85 14.68
N GLU A 50 -9.36 15.02 15.69
CA GLU A 50 -8.32 14.34 16.45
C GLU A 50 -7.66 13.25 15.61
N VAL A 51 -6.34 13.36 15.45
CA VAL A 51 -5.53 12.42 14.67
C VAL A 51 -5.23 11.16 15.48
N GLY A 52 -5.37 10.01 14.84
CA GLY A 52 -5.14 8.70 15.43
C GLY A 52 -6.37 8.09 16.10
N VAL A 53 -7.49 8.80 16.15
CA VAL A 53 -8.69 8.39 16.88
C VAL A 53 -9.74 7.83 15.92
N TYR A 54 -10.18 6.60 16.17
CA TYR A 54 -11.25 5.93 15.42
C TYR A 54 -12.36 5.45 16.36
N VAL A 55 -13.62 5.78 16.03
CA VAL A 55 -14.79 5.32 16.77
C VAL A 55 -15.45 4.15 16.03
N GLY A 56 -15.48 2.98 16.67
CA GLY A 56 -16.01 1.76 16.08
C GLY A 56 -17.54 1.77 15.93
N LYS A 57 -18.04 1.23 14.80
CA LYS A 57 -19.48 1.09 14.50
C LYS A 57 -20.23 0.36 15.62
N VAL A 58 -21.47 0.78 15.89
CA VAL A 58 -22.48 -0.08 16.51
C VAL A 58 -22.72 -1.33 15.64
N GLY A 59 -22.20 -2.48 16.07
CA GLY A 59 -22.29 -3.74 15.33
C GLY A 59 -20.99 -4.23 14.65
N SER A 60 -19.87 -3.49 14.78
CA SER A 60 -18.54 -4.11 14.65
C SER A 60 -18.36 -5.18 15.75
N ARG A 61 -17.39 -6.13 15.64
CA ARG A 61 -17.19 -7.27 16.58
C ARG A 61 -17.66 -6.86 17.98
N LYS A 62 -18.69 -7.54 18.51
CA LYS A 62 -19.65 -7.13 19.58
C LYS A 62 -19.11 -6.34 20.80
N SER A 63 -17.81 -6.20 20.98
CA SER A 63 -17.14 -5.50 22.08
C SER A 63 -16.72 -4.04 21.81
N ASN A 64 -16.75 -3.55 20.56
CA ASN A 64 -16.12 -2.26 20.19
C ASN A 64 -17.08 -1.17 19.65
N ALA A 65 -18.39 -1.44 19.68
CA ALA A 65 -19.41 -0.46 19.36
C ALA A 65 -19.31 0.76 20.28
N GLY A 66 -19.09 1.95 19.71
CA GLY A 66 -18.98 3.20 20.47
C GLY A 66 -17.69 3.35 21.29
N LYS A 67 -16.72 2.43 21.15
CA LYS A 67 -15.41 2.56 21.81
C LYS A 67 -14.45 3.35 20.93
N VAL A 68 -13.74 4.28 21.58
CA VAL A 68 -12.59 4.97 21.00
C VAL A 68 -11.43 3.99 20.89
N SER A 69 -10.83 3.93 19.71
CA SER A 69 -9.67 3.08 19.39
C SER A 69 -8.61 3.90 18.65
N ARG A 70 -7.37 3.38 18.61
CA ARG A 70 -6.23 4.04 17.95
C ARG A 70 -5.95 3.46 16.57
N SER A 71 -5.59 4.31 15.61
CA SER A 71 -5.31 3.93 14.22
C SER A 71 -4.20 4.81 13.62
N CYS A 72 -3.06 4.26 13.20
CA CYS A 72 -2.58 2.87 13.33
C CYS A 72 -2.06 2.58 14.75
N SER A 73 -2.50 1.49 15.38
CA SER A 73 -2.09 1.14 16.75
C SER A 73 -0.58 0.95 16.92
N ALA A 74 0.12 0.43 15.90
CA ALA A 74 1.57 0.26 15.91
C ALA A 74 2.32 1.62 15.92
N LEU A 75 1.87 2.56 15.08
CA LEU A 75 2.44 3.91 15.02
C LEU A 75 2.12 4.71 16.28
N SER A 76 0.90 4.57 16.82
CA SER A 76 0.54 5.19 18.09
C SER A 76 1.37 4.66 19.26
N LEU A 77 1.67 3.36 19.28
CA LEU A 77 2.52 2.76 20.31
C LEU A 77 3.96 3.29 20.22
N MET A 78 4.53 3.37 19.01
CA MET A 78 5.84 3.98 18.80
C MET A 78 5.85 5.45 19.25
N GLN A 79 4.80 6.22 18.92
CA GLN A 79 4.68 7.61 19.34
C GLN A 79 4.63 7.75 20.86
N GLU A 80 3.85 6.91 21.54
CA GLU A 80 3.72 6.90 23.00
C GLU A 80 5.05 6.55 23.68
N GLU A 81 5.78 5.56 23.16
CA GLU A 81 7.12 5.25 23.66
C GLU A 81 8.05 6.47 23.56
N LEU A 82 8.10 7.11 22.38
CA LEU A 82 8.92 8.29 22.13
C LEU A 82 8.57 9.44 23.09
N GLN A 83 7.27 9.71 23.28
CA GLN A 83 6.78 10.72 24.23
C GLN A 83 7.19 10.42 25.67
N ASN A 84 7.28 9.14 26.04
CA ASN A 84 7.75 8.69 27.34
C ASN A 84 9.30 8.68 27.46
N GLY A 85 10.02 9.14 26.43
CA GLY A 85 11.48 9.18 26.40
C GLY A 85 12.11 7.79 26.23
N SER A 86 11.37 6.83 25.69
CA SER A 86 11.83 5.46 25.47
C SER A 86 11.60 5.06 24.01
N LEU A 87 12.41 4.16 23.46
CA LEU A 87 12.06 3.48 22.22
C LEU A 87 12.71 2.12 22.23
N CYS A 88 11.90 1.07 22.34
CA CYS A 88 12.43 -0.29 22.33
C CYS A 88 12.58 -0.77 20.88
N VAL A 89 13.81 -0.77 20.38
CA VAL A 89 14.17 -1.28 19.05
C VAL A 89 14.84 -2.65 19.10
N ALA A 90 15.02 -3.22 20.29
CA ALA A 90 15.58 -4.56 20.46
C ALA A 90 14.62 -5.61 19.90
N THR A 91 15.15 -6.59 19.16
CA THR A 91 14.36 -7.65 18.53
C THR A 91 13.48 -8.38 19.55
N ASN A 92 12.17 -8.30 19.35
CA ASN A 92 11.19 -9.11 20.06
C ASN A 92 10.66 -10.21 19.13
N GLU A 93 11.03 -11.46 19.38
CA GLU A 93 10.60 -12.62 18.58
C GLU A 93 9.08 -12.81 18.55
N MET A 94 8.39 -12.34 19.61
CA MET A 94 6.94 -12.41 19.72
C MET A 94 6.22 -11.27 18.99
N ASP A 95 6.96 -10.22 18.58
CA ASP A 95 6.42 -9.07 17.84
C ASP A 95 7.46 -8.50 16.88
N MET A 96 7.89 -9.36 15.94
CA MET A 96 8.92 -9.00 14.96
C MET A 96 8.46 -7.87 14.04
N GLU A 97 7.18 -7.84 13.67
CA GLU A 97 6.65 -6.83 12.74
C GLU A 97 6.71 -5.43 13.33
N LEU A 98 6.29 -5.26 14.59
CA LEU A 98 6.41 -3.98 15.28
C LEU A 98 7.88 -3.61 15.49
N THR A 99 8.73 -4.57 15.85
CA THR A 99 10.16 -4.31 16.05
C THR A 99 10.82 -3.78 14.78
N PHE A 100 10.62 -4.48 13.65
CA PHE A 100 11.18 -4.05 12.37
C PHE A 100 10.62 -2.69 11.94
N LEU A 101 9.32 -2.45 12.16
CA LEU A 101 8.72 -1.14 11.89
C LEU A 101 9.42 -0.02 12.68
N LYS A 102 9.64 -0.21 13.99
CA LYS A 102 10.31 0.78 14.85
C LYS A 102 11.75 1.01 14.43
N GLN A 103 12.50 -0.06 14.12
CA GLN A 103 13.89 0.04 13.64
C GLN A 103 13.95 0.91 12.38
N GLN A 104 13.17 0.57 11.37
CA GLN A 104 13.15 1.27 10.09
C GLN A 104 12.68 2.72 10.23
N LEU A 105 11.66 2.99 11.04
CA LEU A 105 11.19 4.35 11.27
C LEU A 105 12.18 5.19 12.08
N SER A 106 12.89 4.59 13.04
CA SER A 106 13.85 5.33 13.87
C SER A 106 15.03 5.91 13.07
N GLU A 107 15.37 5.28 11.95
CA GLU A 107 16.39 5.76 11.01
C GLU A 107 15.96 7.03 10.24
N THR A 108 14.65 7.32 10.20
CA THR A 108 14.11 8.46 9.43
C THR A 108 14.12 9.78 10.20
N PHE A 109 14.23 9.74 11.53
CA PHE A 109 14.12 10.91 12.38
C PHE A 109 15.47 11.30 13.00
N LYS A 110 15.65 12.60 13.24
CA LYS A 110 16.85 13.07 13.94
C LYS A 110 16.77 12.73 15.43
N TYR A 111 17.93 12.54 16.05
CA TYR A 111 18.01 12.36 17.50
C TYR A 111 17.31 13.51 18.23
N GLY A 112 16.44 13.17 19.20
CA GLY A 112 15.67 14.12 19.99
C GLY A 112 14.41 14.67 19.29
N GLN A 113 14.14 14.31 18.05
CA GLN A 113 12.88 14.66 17.37
C GLN A 113 11.72 13.86 17.95
N MET A 114 10.61 14.54 18.24
CA MET A 114 9.36 13.94 18.71
C MET A 114 8.29 14.11 17.63
N PRO A 115 8.21 13.18 16.66
CA PRO A 115 7.27 13.30 15.57
C PRO A 115 5.82 13.16 16.04
N THR A 116 4.95 13.96 15.45
CA THR A 116 3.49 13.80 15.52
C THR A 116 3.05 12.52 14.81
N LEU A 117 1.80 12.09 15.04
CA LEU A 117 1.32 10.83 14.48
C LEU A 117 1.16 10.89 12.96
N ASP A 118 0.81 12.06 12.40
CA ASP A 118 0.76 12.23 10.95
C ASP A 118 2.17 12.29 10.33
N GLU A 119 3.16 12.86 11.02
CA GLU A 119 4.57 12.79 10.60
C GLU A 119 5.10 11.35 10.61
N LEU A 120 4.81 10.59 11.67
CA LEU A 120 5.13 9.16 11.75
C LEU A 120 4.46 8.37 10.62
N THR A 121 3.20 8.69 10.31
CA THR A 121 2.46 8.03 9.24
C THR A 121 3.03 8.35 7.86
N LYS A 122 3.42 9.60 7.61
CA LYS A 122 4.09 10.00 6.36
C LYS A 122 5.48 9.35 6.24
N ALA A 123 6.25 9.27 7.32
CA ALA A 123 7.52 8.57 7.34
C ALA A 123 7.33 7.06 7.07
N ALA A 124 6.30 6.44 7.67
CA ALA A 124 5.95 5.05 7.39
C ALA A 124 5.56 4.84 5.93
N GLN A 125 4.84 5.78 5.33
CA GLN A 125 4.53 5.73 3.90
C GLN A 125 5.80 5.73 3.05
N ALA A 126 6.74 6.63 3.34
CA ALA A 126 8.00 6.71 2.61
C ALA A 126 8.83 5.41 2.76
N VAL A 127 8.97 4.89 3.99
CA VAL A 127 9.67 3.63 4.25
C VAL A 127 9.01 2.46 3.52
N ILE A 128 7.67 2.35 3.58
CA ILE A 128 6.92 1.31 2.88
C ILE A 128 7.15 1.40 1.37
N GLN A 129 7.10 2.61 0.80
CA GLN A 129 7.34 2.82 -0.63
C GLN A 129 8.74 2.36 -1.01
N THR A 130 9.77 2.84 -0.32
CA THR A 130 11.17 2.46 -0.58
C THR A 130 11.35 0.94 -0.52
N GLN A 131 10.84 0.28 0.52
CA GLN A 131 10.97 -1.17 0.67
C GLN A 131 10.28 -1.95 -0.45
N VAL A 132 9.10 -1.51 -0.90
CA VAL A 132 8.42 -2.18 -2.01
C VAL A 132 9.17 -1.97 -3.32
N GLU A 133 9.69 -0.76 -3.56
CA GLU A 133 10.50 -0.45 -4.74
C GLU A 133 11.80 -1.27 -4.77
N GLU A 134 12.47 -1.43 -3.63
CA GLU A 134 13.65 -2.30 -3.49
C GLU A 134 13.34 -3.77 -3.78
N ILE A 135 12.22 -4.29 -3.26
CA ILE A 135 11.77 -5.66 -3.56
C ILE A 135 11.49 -5.83 -5.06
N LEU A 136 10.84 -4.86 -5.69
CA LEU A 136 10.55 -4.89 -7.13
C LEU A 136 11.83 -4.83 -7.97
N ALA A 137 12.81 -4.03 -7.57
CA ALA A 137 14.13 -3.97 -8.21
C ALA A 137 14.85 -5.33 -8.10
N GLU A 138 14.86 -5.95 -6.92
CA GLU A 138 15.52 -7.24 -6.71
C GLU A 138 14.86 -8.38 -7.52
N ILE A 139 13.54 -8.33 -7.71
CA ILE A 139 12.81 -9.27 -8.57
C ILE A 139 13.25 -9.08 -10.03
N ALA A 140 13.28 -7.84 -10.51
CA ALA A 140 13.70 -7.54 -11.88
C ALA A 140 15.15 -7.97 -12.17
N GLU A 141 16.07 -7.74 -11.22
CA GLU A 141 17.46 -8.20 -11.33
C GLU A 141 17.57 -9.73 -11.37
N THR A 142 16.78 -10.42 -10.56
CA THR A 142 16.77 -11.90 -10.53
C THR A 142 16.27 -12.49 -11.85
N ASP A 143 15.25 -11.87 -12.44
CA ASP A 143 14.69 -12.31 -13.72
C ASP A 143 15.68 -12.03 -14.87
N ALA A 144 16.38 -10.88 -14.84
CA ALA A 144 17.44 -10.56 -15.80
C ALA A 144 18.63 -11.53 -15.71
N ALA A 145 19.05 -11.90 -14.50
CA ALA A 145 20.12 -12.88 -14.30
C ALA A 145 19.73 -14.28 -14.80
N ALA A 146 18.48 -14.71 -14.55
CA ALA A 146 17.99 -15.99 -15.06
C ALA A 146 18.01 -16.06 -16.59
N GLN A 147 17.72 -14.95 -17.26
CA GLN A 147 17.81 -14.83 -18.71
C GLN A 147 19.24 -15.00 -19.23
N ALA A 148 20.22 -14.35 -18.59
CA ALA A 148 21.63 -14.46 -18.97
C ALA A 148 22.15 -15.91 -18.90
N ASP A 149 21.61 -16.71 -17.97
CA ASP A 149 21.94 -18.13 -17.80
C ASP A 149 21.18 -19.07 -18.77
N GLY A 150 20.39 -18.53 -19.71
CA GLY A 150 19.62 -19.32 -20.68
C GLY A 150 18.38 -20.01 -20.09
N ARG A 151 17.93 -19.62 -18.89
CA ARG A 151 16.68 -20.13 -18.31
C ARG A 151 15.49 -19.45 -19.01
N GLN A 152 14.57 -20.24 -19.56
CA GLN A 152 13.41 -19.77 -20.34
C GLN A 152 12.32 -19.02 -19.54
N HIS A 153 12.51 -18.77 -18.25
CA HIS A 153 11.46 -18.17 -17.43
C HIS A 153 11.50 -16.64 -17.51
N GLN A 154 10.94 -16.10 -18.59
CA GLN A 154 10.74 -14.67 -18.74
C GLN A 154 9.42 -14.28 -18.06
N ARG A 155 9.47 -13.73 -16.84
CA ARG A 155 8.30 -13.02 -16.28
C ARG A 155 8.22 -11.65 -16.92
N ARG A 156 7.25 -11.49 -17.82
CA ARG A 156 6.96 -10.21 -18.45
C ARG A 156 5.90 -9.51 -17.61
N GLN A 157 6.32 -8.59 -16.75
CA GLN A 157 5.42 -7.95 -15.80
C GLN A 157 5.18 -6.49 -16.15
N GLU A 158 3.92 -6.09 -16.13
CA GLU A 158 3.51 -4.69 -16.07
C GLU A 158 2.85 -4.45 -14.72
N TYR A 159 3.09 -3.29 -14.12
CA TYR A 159 2.39 -2.96 -12.88
C TYR A 159 2.09 -1.48 -12.77
N VAL A 160 1.00 -1.20 -12.05
CA VAL A 160 0.71 0.13 -11.51
C VAL A 160 1.05 0.11 -10.04
N PHE A 161 1.90 1.02 -9.62
CA PHE A 161 2.23 1.24 -8.22
C PHE A 161 1.47 2.46 -7.70
N ILE A 162 0.78 2.29 -6.58
CA ILE A 162 0.00 3.33 -5.90
C ILE A 162 0.48 3.38 -4.45
N SER A 163 1.03 4.52 -4.04
CA SER A 163 1.41 4.75 -2.65
C SER A 163 0.81 6.02 -2.08
N GLY A 164 0.54 5.98 -0.79
CA GLY A 164 -0.18 7.05 -0.11
C GLY A 164 -0.48 6.70 1.33
N VAL A 165 -1.47 7.37 1.91
CA VAL A 165 -1.96 7.10 3.26
C VAL A 165 -3.46 6.84 3.19
N GLN A 166 -3.88 5.69 3.71
CA GLN A 166 -5.30 5.42 3.92
C GLN A 166 -5.78 6.18 5.16
N ILE A 167 -6.83 6.98 5.02
CA ILE A 167 -7.39 7.78 6.12
C ILE A 167 -8.78 7.26 6.44
N HIS A 168 -8.98 6.86 7.69
CA HIS A 168 -10.29 6.52 8.24
C HIS A 168 -10.89 7.78 8.85
N GLY A 169 -11.84 8.37 8.14
CA GLY A 169 -12.59 9.53 8.59
C GLY A 169 -13.81 9.18 9.46
N PRO A 170 -14.55 10.20 9.88
CA PRO A 170 -15.78 10.05 10.64
C PRO A 170 -16.87 9.31 9.87
N GLU A 171 -17.84 8.74 10.59
CA GLU A 171 -18.97 8.00 10.00
C GLU A 171 -18.59 6.90 8.97
N HIS A 172 -17.39 6.33 9.08
CA HIS A 172 -16.82 5.36 8.14
C HIS A 172 -16.50 5.92 6.75
N ALA A 173 -16.35 7.23 6.62
CA ALA A 173 -15.75 7.81 5.43
C ALA A 173 -14.32 7.28 5.28
N GLY A 174 -14.01 6.68 4.14
CA GLY A 174 -12.64 6.39 3.76
C GLY A 174 -12.10 7.56 2.95
N PHE A 175 -10.80 7.85 3.08
CA PHE A 175 -10.07 8.71 2.16
C PHE A 175 -8.71 8.07 1.86
N PHE A 176 -8.09 8.49 0.77
CA PHE A 176 -6.73 8.08 0.43
C PHE A 176 -5.93 9.30 -0.01
N TRP A 177 -4.94 9.67 0.78
CA TRP A 177 -3.99 10.71 0.38
C TRP A 177 -2.96 10.08 -0.55
N LEU A 178 -2.99 10.44 -1.83
CA LEU A 178 -2.05 9.93 -2.82
C LEU A 178 -0.70 10.63 -2.69
N LYS A 179 0.37 9.85 -2.50
CA LYS A 179 1.75 10.34 -2.52
C LYS A 179 2.38 10.17 -3.90
N ASP A 180 2.29 8.97 -4.45
CA ASP A 180 2.94 8.60 -5.71
C ASP A 180 2.09 7.58 -6.46
N MET A 181 2.12 7.69 -7.78
CA MET A 181 1.43 6.78 -8.67
C MET A 181 2.20 6.70 -9.99
N TYR A 182 2.52 5.48 -10.41
CA TYR A 182 3.17 5.28 -11.69
C TYR A 182 2.89 3.91 -12.27
N MET A 183 3.09 3.78 -13.58
CA MET A 183 3.07 2.54 -14.32
C MET A 183 4.49 2.14 -14.71
N LYS A 184 4.79 0.85 -14.63
CA LYS A 184 5.98 0.24 -15.23
C LYS A 184 5.53 -0.77 -16.27
N ARG A 185 5.96 -0.57 -17.53
CA ARG A 185 5.76 -1.53 -18.62
C ARG A 185 6.97 -2.44 -18.77
N VAL A 186 6.79 -3.60 -19.40
CA VAL A 186 7.83 -4.64 -19.55
C VAL A 186 9.15 -4.08 -20.09
N ASP A 187 9.08 -3.26 -21.14
CA ASP A 187 10.23 -2.68 -21.84
C ASP A 187 10.26 -1.15 -21.74
N GLY A 188 9.44 -0.57 -20.85
CA GLY A 188 9.25 0.87 -20.73
C GLY A 188 9.90 1.44 -19.47
N ASP A 189 10.23 2.72 -19.51
CA ASP A 189 10.55 3.47 -18.30
C ASP A 189 9.32 3.62 -17.40
N ARG A 190 9.58 4.01 -16.15
CA ARG A 190 8.53 4.40 -15.21
C ARG A 190 7.78 5.61 -15.77
N GLU A 191 6.47 5.48 -15.94
CA GLU A 191 5.58 6.56 -16.37
C GLU A 191 4.74 7.03 -15.18
N SER A 192 4.93 8.28 -14.76
CA SER A 192 4.16 8.85 -13.65
C SER A 192 2.72 9.11 -14.09
N ILE A 193 1.76 8.75 -13.23
CA ILE A 193 0.34 9.03 -13.42
C ILE A 193 -0.05 10.11 -12.42
N THR A 194 -0.87 11.07 -12.85
CA THR A 194 -1.40 12.15 -12.01
C THR A 194 -2.91 12.01 -11.85
N LEU A 195 -3.46 12.51 -10.75
CA LEU A 195 -4.90 12.44 -10.47
C LEU A 195 -5.74 13.08 -11.59
N GLY A 196 -5.24 14.14 -12.25
CA GLY A 196 -5.94 14.81 -13.35
C GLY A 196 -6.08 13.96 -14.61
N GLN A 197 -5.36 12.84 -14.71
CA GLN A 197 -5.48 11.86 -15.79
C GLN A 197 -6.50 10.76 -15.48
N LEU A 198 -7.02 10.70 -14.25
CA LEU A 198 -7.96 9.67 -13.82
C LEU A 198 -9.40 10.07 -14.14
N GLN A 199 -10.18 9.11 -14.64
CA GLN A 199 -11.63 9.27 -14.76
C GLN A 199 -12.30 8.88 -13.44
N THR A 200 -13.14 9.75 -12.91
CA THR A 200 -14.00 9.42 -11.77
C THR A 200 -15.19 8.60 -12.27
N VAL A 201 -15.35 7.39 -11.76
CA VAL A 201 -16.50 6.52 -12.05
C VAL A 201 -17.34 6.40 -10.78
N PRO A 202 -18.68 6.58 -10.84
CA PRO A 202 -19.55 6.28 -9.72
C PRO A 202 -19.38 4.84 -9.24
N VAL A 203 -19.42 4.62 -7.92
CA VAL A 203 -19.21 3.30 -7.31
C VAL A 203 -20.24 2.27 -7.81
N ASP A 204 -21.46 2.72 -8.12
CA ASP A 204 -22.54 1.84 -8.62
C ASP A 204 -22.29 1.33 -10.04
N ASP A 205 -21.55 2.08 -10.87
CA ASP A 205 -21.18 1.72 -12.24
C ASP A 205 -19.85 0.93 -12.31
N MET A 206 -19.18 0.81 -11.17
CA MET A 206 -17.80 0.31 -11.03
C MET A 206 -17.67 -1.17 -11.41
N LEU A 207 -18.61 -2.01 -10.97
CA LEU A 207 -18.55 -3.45 -11.24
C LEU A 207 -18.63 -3.71 -12.76
N GLN A 208 -19.50 -3.00 -13.48
CA GLN A 208 -19.61 -3.18 -14.93
C GLN A 208 -18.36 -2.73 -15.70
N GLN A 209 -17.68 -1.66 -15.26
CA GLN A 209 -16.49 -1.16 -15.94
C GLN A 209 -15.23 -1.95 -15.61
N VAL A 210 -15.06 -2.43 -14.38
CA VAL A 210 -13.95 -3.36 -14.01
C VAL A 210 -13.99 -4.63 -14.87
N TYR A 211 -15.19 -5.12 -15.20
CA TYR A 211 -15.37 -6.28 -16.08
C TYR A 211 -15.06 -6.00 -17.56
N GLN A 212 -15.03 -4.73 -18.00
CA GLN A 212 -14.88 -4.35 -19.42
C GLN A 212 -13.62 -3.54 -19.74
N ALA A 213 -12.86 -3.10 -18.75
CA ALA A 213 -11.80 -2.11 -18.94
C ALA A 213 -10.40 -2.71 -19.10
N ASP A 214 -9.66 -2.10 -20.04
CA ASP A 214 -8.21 -2.08 -20.10
C ASP A 214 -7.68 -1.47 -18.78
N LEU A 215 -6.74 -2.15 -18.11
CA LEU A 215 -6.30 -1.87 -16.72
C LEU A 215 -5.82 -0.42 -16.50
N ALA A 216 -5.50 0.31 -17.57
CA ALA A 216 -5.18 1.73 -17.56
C ALA A 216 -6.36 2.66 -17.21
N LYS A 217 -7.61 2.17 -17.18
CA LYS A 217 -8.82 3.01 -17.04
C LYS A 217 -9.55 2.91 -15.71
N VAL A 218 -9.14 2.00 -14.83
CA VAL A 218 -9.82 1.81 -13.54
C VAL A 218 -8.90 2.23 -12.42
N MET A 219 -9.13 3.41 -11.88
CA MET A 219 -8.49 3.81 -10.64
C MET A 219 -9.38 4.70 -9.77
N PHE A 220 -9.37 4.37 -8.48
CA PHE A 220 -10.26 4.89 -7.46
C PHE A 220 -9.84 6.30 -7.05
N VAL A 221 -10.71 7.28 -7.26
CA VAL A 221 -10.61 8.60 -6.62
C VAL A 221 -11.63 8.61 -5.49
N VAL A 222 -11.13 8.48 -4.26
CA VAL A 222 -11.96 8.76 -3.08
C VAL A 222 -11.94 10.28 -2.90
N GLN A 223 -13.13 10.85 -2.91
CA GLN A 223 -13.44 12.27 -3.04
C GLN A 223 -12.54 13.15 -2.14
N GLN A 224 -11.93 14.17 -2.76
CA GLN A 224 -11.18 15.21 -2.06
C GLN A 224 -12.17 16.02 -1.21
N GLY A 225 -12.22 15.77 0.09
CA GLY A 225 -12.75 16.73 1.05
C GLY A 225 -11.62 17.67 1.43
N ASP A 226 -11.81 18.98 1.25
CA ASP A 226 -10.87 19.98 1.76
C ASP A 226 -10.73 19.79 3.28
N ILE A 227 -9.60 19.23 3.72
CA ILE A 227 -9.21 19.26 5.13
C ILE A 227 -8.69 20.68 5.37
N LYS A 228 -9.54 21.52 5.96
CA LYS A 228 -9.14 22.81 6.54
C LYS A 228 -8.47 22.61 7.90
#